data_AF-A0A974P671-F1
#
_entry.id   AF-A0A974P671-F1
#
_cell.length_a   1.000
_cell.length_b   1.000
_cell.length_c   1.000
_cell.angle_alpha   90.00
_cell.angle_beta   90.00
_cell.angle_gamma   90.00
#
_symmetry.space_group_name_H-M   'P 1'
#
loop_
_entity.id
_entity.type
_entity.pdbx_description
1 polymer ?
#
loop_
_entity_poly.entity_id
_entity_poly.type
_entity_poly.pdbx_seq_one_letter_code
_entity_poly.pdbx_strand_id
1 'polypeptide(L)'
;MDSKVTYITNSAASPPTTSVLPLVGLSPKSWNATLYYEGERLSARVSTAYRDGYLSLVPGGNGNDARGKNPTLNVDVSLTYKLNERFSLSFEGINLTDQFEDRWISTERRNSEEYTHTGRQFFVGARVRL
;
A
#
# COMPACT_ATOMS: atom_id res chain seq x y z
N MET A 1 14.27 8.17 -2.13
CA MET A 1 15.49 7.39 -2.40
C MET A 1 15.50 7.07 -3.87
N ASP A 2 16.38 7.72 -4.63
CA ASP A 2 16.53 7.42 -6.05
C ASP A 2 17.56 6.31 -6.19
N SER A 3 17.14 5.18 -6.78
CA SER A 3 18.03 4.04 -7.06
C SER A 3 18.16 3.85 -8.56
N LYS A 4 19.31 3.34 -8.99
CA LYS A 4 19.58 2.99 -10.38
C LYS A 4 20.26 1.64 -10.40
N VAL A 5 19.58 0.64 -10.97
CA VAL A 5 20.06 -0.73 -11.09
C VAL A 5 20.05 -1.12 -12.57
N THR A 6 21.14 -1.72 -13.03
CA THR A 6 21.23 -2.28 -14.38
C THR A 6 20.66 -3.69 -14.39
N TYR A 7 19.58 -3.89 -15.13
CA TYR A 7 18.95 -5.19 -15.32
C TYR A 7 19.28 -5.75 -16.70
N ILE A 8 19.55 -7.05 -16.79
CA ILE A 8 19.58 -7.76 -18.06
C ILE A 8 18.13 -8.07 -18.45
N THR A 9 17.65 -7.47 -19.53
CA THR A 9 16.26 -7.60 -20.00
C THR A 9 16.11 -8.59 -21.16
N ASN A 10 17.19 -8.81 -21.91
CA ASN A 10 17.29 -9.90 -22.87
C ASN A 10 18.70 -10.50 -22.84
N SER A 11 18.84 -11.67 -22.22
CA SER A 11 20.10 -12.41 -22.14
C SER A 11 20.47 -13.16 -23.42
N ALA A 12 19.52 -13.35 -24.34
CA ALA A 12 19.75 -14.06 -25.60
C ALA A 12 20.30 -13.15 -26.72
N ALA A 13 20.29 -11.82 -26.53
CA ALA A 13 20.92 -10.87 -27.45
C ALA A 13 22.45 -10.90 -27.30
N SER A 14 23.18 -10.59 -28.39
CA SER A 14 24.64 -10.44 -28.37
C SER A 14 25.04 -9.06 -28.91
N PRO A 15 25.46 -8.12 -28.04
CA PRO A 15 25.55 -8.23 -26.58
C PRO A 15 24.17 -8.28 -25.90
N PRO A 16 24.08 -8.78 -24.65
CA PRO A 16 22.83 -8.79 -23.89
C PRO A 16 22.22 -7.40 -23.78
N THR A 17 20.92 -7.30 -23.98
CA THR A 17 20.21 -6.02 -23.81
C THR A 17 20.03 -5.76 -22.32
N THR A 18 20.38 -4.54 -21.90
CA THR A 18 20.25 -4.10 -20.51
C THR A 18 19.41 -2.84 -20.42
N SER A 19 18.84 -2.59 -19.24
CA SER A 19 18.06 -1.39 -18.96
C SER A 19 18.36 -0.91 -17.55
N VAL A 20 18.50 0.41 -17.38
CA VAL A 20 18.72 1.03 -16.07
C VAL A 20 17.38 1.49 -15.53
N LEU A 21 16.93 0.83 -14.46
CA LEU A 21 15.63 1.08 -13.83
C LEU A 21 15.78 1.24 -12.31
N PRO A 22 14.79 1.83 -11.62
CA PRO A 22 14.73 1.80 -10.17
C PRO A 22 14.76 0.37 -9.62
N LEU A 23 15.24 0.21 -8.39
CA LEU A 23 15.25 -1.07 -7.71
C LEU A 23 13.82 -1.59 -7.53
N VAL A 24 13.58 -2.83 -7.94
CA VAL A 24 12.32 -3.54 -7.72
C VAL A 24 11.95 -3.54 -6.24
N GLY A 25 10.70 -3.21 -5.93
CA GLY A 25 10.17 -3.14 -4.57
C GLY A 25 10.48 -1.84 -3.82
N LEU A 26 11.26 -0.91 -4.41
CA LEU A 26 11.59 0.36 -3.79
C LEU A 26 10.70 1.48 -4.29
N SER A 27 9.87 2.03 -3.38
CA SER A 27 9.14 3.27 -3.65
C SER A 27 10.07 4.47 -3.48
N PRO A 28 10.09 5.43 -4.43
CA PRO A 28 10.92 6.63 -4.32
C PRO A 28 10.65 7.42 -3.05
N LYS A 29 9.38 7.56 -2.67
CA LYS A 29 8.95 8.14 -1.39
C LYS A 29 7.92 7.24 -0.73
N SER A 30 8.05 7.08 0.58
CA SER A 30 7.08 6.40 1.41
C SER A 30 7.18 6.95 2.82
N TRP A 31 6.05 7.08 3.51
CA TRP A 31 6.01 7.51 4.89
C TRP A 31 4.79 6.92 5.59
N ASN A 32 4.90 6.78 6.90
CA ASN A 32 3.78 6.39 7.76
C ASN A 32 3.65 7.43 8.86
N ALA A 33 2.43 7.83 9.16
CA ALA A 33 2.13 8.67 10.30
C ALA A 33 1.03 8.00 11.12
N THR A 34 1.08 8.12 12.44
CA THR A 34 0.00 7.65 13.30
C THR A 34 -0.18 8.60 14.47
N LEU A 35 -1.43 8.98 14.69
CA LEU A 35 -1.84 9.79 15.82
C LEU A 35 -2.62 8.90 16.79
N TYR A 36 -2.30 9.05 18.07
CA TYR A 36 -2.93 8.34 19.16
C TYR A 36 -3.52 9.34 20.15
N TYR A 37 -4.68 8.99 20.69
CA TYR A 37 -5.27 9.63 21.85
C TYR A 37 -5.67 8.53 22.84
N GLU A 38 -5.27 8.68 24.09
CA GLU A 38 -5.64 7.78 25.17
C GLU A 38 -6.16 8.61 26.34
N GLY A 39 -7.43 8.42 26.67
CA GLY A 39 -8.07 8.97 27.85
C GLY A 39 -8.71 7.86 28.68
N GLU A 40 -9.29 8.23 29.83
CA GLU A 40 -9.89 7.24 30.74
C GLU A 40 -10.99 6.41 30.07
N ARG A 41 -11.86 7.07 29.30
CA ARG A 41 -13.00 6.45 28.61
C ARG A 41 -12.81 6.29 27.11
N LEU A 42 -12.03 7.14 26.45
CA LEU A 42 -11.89 7.11 25.00
C LEU A 42 -10.43 6.82 24.62
N SER A 43 -10.25 5.85 23.73
CA SER A 43 -8.98 5.55 23.07
C SER A 43 -9.19 5.66 21.57
N ALA A 44 -8.32 6.37 20.86
CA ALA A 44 -8.43 6.58 19.43
C ALA A 44 -7.06 6.48 18.75
N ARG A 45 -7.06 5.92 17.54
CA ARG A 45 -5.90 5.82 16.66
C ARG A 45 -6.30 6.20 15.24
N VAL A 46 -5.51 7.06 14.61
CA VAL A 46 -5.60 7.33 13.18
C VAL A 46 -4.24 7.04 12.57
N SER A 47 -4.17 6.09 11.64
CA SER A 47 -2.95 5.69 10.95
C SER A 47 -3.05 6.01 9.48
N THR A 48 -1.96 6.51 8.91
CA THR A 48 -1.86 6.81 7.48
C THR A 48 -0.57 6.23 6.91
N ALA A 49 -0.66 5.57 5.78
CA ALA A 49 0.47 4.98 5.06
C ALA A 49 0.47 5.49 3.62
N TYR A 50 1.51 6.23 3.25
CA TYR A 50 1.73 6.68 1.88
C TYR A 50 2.87 5.93 1.22
N ARG A 51 2.68 5.58 -0.04
CA ARG A 51 3.70 4.92 -0.85
C ARG A 51 3.60 5.36 -2.30
N ASP A 52 4.68 5.93 -2.84
CA ASP A 52 4.81 6.17 -4.28
C ASP A 52 4.76 4.85 -5.05
N GLY A 53 4.33 4.93 -6.31
CA GLY A 53 4.41 3.81 -7.25
C GLY A 53 5.82 3.27 -7.39
N TYR A 54 5.94 1.96 -7.61
CA TYR A 54 7.21 1.25 -7.63
C TYR A 54 7.19 0.09 -8.61
N LEU A 55 8.37 -0.36 -9.06
CA LEU A 55 8.51 -1.53 -9.91
C LEU A 55 8.30 -2.81 -9.08
N SER A 56 7.43 -3.69 -9.52
CA SER A 56 7.20 -5.00 -8.91
C SER A 56 8.00 -6.12 -9.58
N LEU A 57 8.40 -5.93 -10.86
CA LEU A 57 9.17 -6.92 -11.60
C LEU A 57 9.94 -6.31 -12.77
N VAL A 58 11.18 -6.76 -12.99
CA VAL A 58 12.01 -6.47 -14.17
C VAL A 58 12.77 -7.76 -14.58
N PRO A 59 12.74 -8.19 -15.85
CA PRO A 59 11.85 -7.69 -16.90
C PRO A 59 10.39 -8.08 -16.61
N GLY A 60 9.44 -7.31 -17.14
CA GLY A 60 8.01 -7.52 -16.89
C GLY A 60 7.42 -8.80 -17.50
N GLY A 61 8.15 -9.48 -18.38
CA GLY A 61 7.71 -10.70 -19.06
C GLY A 61 6.65 -10.42 -20.15
N ASN A 62 6.37 -11.43 -20.99
CA ASN A 62 5.43 -11.33 -22.11
C ASN A 62 5.68 -10.12 -23.03
N GLY A 63 6.95 -9.80 -23.29
CA GLY A 63 7.35 -8.65 -24.11
C GLY A 63 7.27 -7.28 -23.41
N ASN A 64 6.98 -7.24 -22.10
CA ASN A 64 7.01 -6.00 -21.31
C ASN A 64 8.34 -5.83 -20.61
N ASP A 65 8.80 -4.58 -20.55
CA ASP A 65 10.06 -4.16 -19.94
C ASP A 65 10.01 -4.18 -18.40
N ALA A 66 8.85 -3.88 -17.80
CA ALA A 66 8.65 -3.97 -16.36
C ALA A 66 7.17 -4.18 -15.98
N ARG A 67 6.93 -4.49 -14.69
CA ARG A 67 5.64 -4.33 -14.01
C ARG A 67 5.80 -3.39 -12.84
N GLY A 68 4.72 -2.74 -12.42
CA GLY A 68 4.72 -1.89 -11.24
C GLY A 68 3.36 -1.73 -10.60
N LYS A 69 3.36 -1.08 -9.43
CA LYS A 69 2.15 -0.64 -8.73
C LYS A 69 2.04 0.88 -8.80
N ASN A 70 0.82 1.41 -8.85
CA ASN A 70 0.57 2.85 -8.75
C ASN A 70 0.64 3.34 -7.28
N PRO A 71 0.79 4.65 -7.05
CA PRO A 71 0.87 5.21 -5.69
C PRO A 71 -0.38 4.94 -4.87
N THR A 72 -0.22 4.77 -3.56
CA THR A 72 -1.34 4.65 -2.62
C THR A 72 -1.18 5.57 -1.41
N LEU A 73 -2.32 6.02 -0.90
CA LEU A 73 -2.44 6.64 0.42
C LEU A 73 -3.54 5.92 1.19
N ASN A 74 -3.20 5.11 2.18
CA ASN A 74 -4.15 4.40 3.01
C ASN A 74 -4.36 5.15 4.33
N VAL A 75 -5.61 5.30 4.76
CA VAL A 75 -5.99 5.91 6.04
C VAL A 75 -6.89 4.94 6.79
N ASP A 76 -6.50 4.60 8.02
CA ASP A 76 -7.23 3.70 8.90
C ASP A 76 -7.51 4.39 10.24
N VAL A 77 -8.64 4.08 10.85
CA VAL A 77 -9.09 4.63 12.13
C VAL A 77 -9.54 3.50 13.05
N SER A 78 -9.18 3.59 14.32
CA SER A 78 -9.71 2.74 15.39
C SER A 78 -10.13 3.61 16.57
N LEU A 79 -11.33 3.38 17.08
CA LEU A 79 -11.92 4.07 18.22
C LEU A 79 -12.40 3.02 19.22
N THR A 80 -12.16 3.25 20.50
CA THR A 80 -12.74 2.47 21.59
C THR A 80 -13.29 3.42 22.64
N TYR A 81 -14.53 3.20 23.06
CA TYR A 81 -15.20 3.97 24.10
C TYR A 81 -15.67 3.05 25.22
N LYS A 82 -15.18 3.29 26.44
CA LYS A 82 -15.56 2.58 27.66
C LYS A 82 -16.84 3.23 28.20
N LEU A 83 -17.94 2.47 28.17
CA LEU A 83 -19.20 2.88 28.79
C LEU A 83 -19.07 2.84 30.31
N ASN A 84 -18.39 1.83 30.83
CA ASN A 84 -18.02 1.66 32.24
C ASN A 84 -16.84 0.67 32.33
N GLU A 85 -16.46 0.25 33.55
CA GLU A 85 -15.34 -0.67 33.77
C GLU A 85 -15.52 -2.05 33.10
N ARG A 86 -16.78 -2.46 32.87
CA ARG A 86 -17.14 -3.78 32.35
C ARG A 86 -17.48 -3.76 30.87
N PHE A 87 -17.99 -2.66 30.34
CA PHE A 87 -18.50 -2.56 28.97
C PHE A 87 -17.74 -1.53 28.14
N SER A 88 -17.35 -1.93 26.93
CA SER A 88 -16.71 -1.04 25.95
C SER A 88 -17.26 -1.30 24.55
N LEU A 89 -17.33 -0.24 23.75
CA LEU A 89 -17.67 -0.28 22.34
C LEU A 89 -16.42 0.05 21.53
N SER A 90 -16.28 -0.56 20.36
CA SER A 90 -15.21 -0.29 19.42
C SER A 90 -15.75 -0.01 18.03
N PHE A 91 -15.06 0.85 17.31
CA PHE A 91 -15.28 1.13 15.89
C PHE A 91 -13.94 1.06 15.17
N GLU A 92 -13.92 0.45 14.00
CA GLU A 92 -12.75 0.40 13.13
C GLU A 92 -13.16 0.76 11.71
N GLY A 93 -12.39 1.63 11.08
CA GLY A 93 -12.53 2.01 9.67
C GLY A 93 -11.22 1.74 8.95
N ILE A 94 -11.25 0.89 7.94
CA ILE A 94 -10.07 0.47 7.16
C ILE A 94 -10.20 1.02 5.74
N ASN A 95 -9.07 1.47 5.20
CA ASN A 95 -8.94 1.98 3.83
C ASN A 95 -9.90 3.15 3.54
N LEU A 96 -10.00 4.13 4.45
CA LEU A 96 -10.96 5.26 4.37
C LEU A 96 -10.80 6.13 3.11
N THR A 97 -9.62 6.10 2.49
CA THR A 97 -9.28 6.76 1.23
C THR A 97 -9.62 5.94 -0.01
N ASP A 98 -10.22 4.75 0.15
CA ASP A 98 -10.75 3.93 -0.92
C ASP A 98 -9.70 3.51 -1.97
N GLN A 99 -8.50 3.15 -1.50
CA GLN A 99 -7.42 2.78 -2.41
C GLN A 99 -7.72 1.44 -3.10
N PHE A 100 -7.35 1.40 -4.38
CA PHE A 100 -7.40 0.22 -5.23
C PHE A 100 -6.03 -0.46 -5.24
N GLU A 101 -6.01 -1.76 -5.46
CA GLU A 101 -4.81 -2.42 -5.94
C GLU A 101 -4.70 -2.21 -7.45
N ASP A 102 -3.86 -1.25 -7.84
CA ASP A 102 -3.67 -0.85 -9.23
C ASP A 102 -2.25 -1.18 -9.69
N ARG A 103 -2.16 -2.15 -10.62
CA ARG A 103 -0.92 -2.67 -11.17
C ARG A 103 -0.88 -2.43 -12.67
N TRP A 104 0.32 -2.18 -13.17
CA TRP A 104 0.55 -1.92 -14.58
C TRP A 104 1.71 -2.74 -15.14
N ILE A 105 1.64 -2.98 -16.45
CA ILE A 105 2.73 -3.55 -17.26
C ILE A 105 3.24 -2.52 -18.25
N SER A 106 4.52 -2.64 -18.57
CA SER A 106 5.31 -1.76 -19.43
C SER A 106 5.46 -0.33 -18.92
N THR A 107 6.70 0.16 -18.81
CA THR A 107 6.95 1.54 -18.35
C THR A 107 6.46 2.60 -19.35
N GLU A 108 6.43 2.25 -20.64
CA GLU A 108 5.96 3.13 -21.71
C GLU A 108 4.44 3.08 -21.86
N ARG A 109 3.86 1.89 -22.04
CA ARG A 109 2.42 1.75 -22.32
C ARG A 109 1.57 1.95 -21.07
N ARG A 110 2.08 1.57 -19.90
CA ARG A 110 1.33 1.53 -18.63
C ARG A 110 -0.05 0.88 -18.74
N ASN A 111 -0.14 -0.23 -19.46
CA ASN A 111 -1.38 -0.99 -19.56
C ASN A 111 -1.72 -1.56 -18.17
N SER A 112 -3.01 -1.55 -17.81
CA SER A 112 -3.44 -2.16 -16.55
C SER A 112 -3.19 -3.67 -16.58
N GLU A 113 -2.49 -4.16 -15.56
CA GLU A 113 -2.29 -5.58 -15.29
C GLU A 113 -3.42 -6.12 -14.42
N GLU A 114 -3.73 -5.37 -13.37
CA GLU A 114 -4.70 -5.72 -12.34
C GLU A 114 -5.27 -4.43 -11.75
N TYR A 115 -6.58 -4.42 -11.51
CA TYR A 115 -7.28 -3.29 -10.90
C TYR A 115 -8.37 -3.82 -9.97
N THR A 116 -7.99 -4.09 -8.73
CA THR A 116 -8.86 -4.75 -7.74
C THR A 116 -9.30 -3.76 -6.67
N HIS A 117 -10.57 -3.84 -6.26
CA HIS A 117 -11.18 -2.93 -5.29
C HIS A 117 -11.79 -3.71 -4.12
N THR A 118 -11.13 -3.63 -2.95
CA THR A 118 -11.68 -4.17 -1.69
C THR A 118 -12.64 -3.19 -1.01
N GLY A 119 -12.56 -1.90 -1.37
CA GLY A 119 -13.37 -0.83 -0.82
C GLY A 119 -12.99 -0.40 0.60
N ARG A 120 -13.79 0.53 1.13
CA ARG A 120 -13.78 0.96 2.53
C ARG A 120 -14.51 -0.06 3.40
N GLN A 121 -13.92 -0.42 4.53
CA GLN A 121 -14.51 -1.37 5.46
C GLN A 121 -14.74 -0.73 6.83
N PHE A 122 -15.88 -1.04 7.44
CA PHE A 122 -16.26 -0.53 8.75
C PHE A 122 -16.67 -1.68 9.66
N PHE A 123 -16.16 -1.69 10.88
CA PHE A 123 -16.45 -2.68 11.90
C PHE A 123 -16.93 -1.98 13.17
N VAL A 124 -17.90 -2.57 13.82
CA VAL A 124 -18.37 -2.17 15.15
C VAL A 124 -18.31 -3.37 16.07
N GLY A 125 -17.88 -3.17 17.31
CA GLY A 125 -17.72 -4.23 18.29
C GLY A 125 -18.17 -3.80 19.67
N ALA A 126 -18.53 -4.77 20.49
CA ALA A 126 -18.80 -4.60 21.90
C ALA A 126 -17.98 -5.64 22.68
N ARG A 127 -17.41 -5.23 23.82
CA ARG A 127 -16.64 -6.10 24.70
C ARG A 127 -17.14 -5.96 26.13
N VAL A 128 -17.31 -7.12 26.77
CA VAL A 128 -17.68 -7.25 28.19
C VAL A 128 -16.51 -7.89 28.94
N ARG A 129 -16.14 -7.35 30.10
CA ARG A 129 -15.22 -7.97 31.05
C ARG A 129 -16.03 -8.47 32.26
N LEU A 130 -15.85 -9.75 32.60
CA LEU A 130 -16.48 -10.43 33.72
C LEU A 130 -15.61 -10.31 34.98
#